data_AF-A0A1L9UPS9-F1
#
_entry.id   AF-A0A1L9UPS9-F1
#
_cell.length_a   1.000
_cell.length_b   1.000
_cell.length_c   1.000
_cell.angle_alpha   90.00
_cell.angle_beta   90.00
_cell.angle_gamma   90.00
#
_symmetry.space_group_name_H-M   'P 1'
#
loop_
_entity.id
_entity.type
_entity.pdbx_description
1 polymer ?
#
loop_
_entity_poly.entity_id
_entity_poly.type
_entity_poly.pdbx_seq_one_letter_code
_entity_poly.pdbx_strand_id
1 'polypeptide(L)'
;MDINEGCDSLEQGAEPNAIPFLHSEPAPLDDVTKSHLLTRFQPRRSKYSSVSHDACIECHVDLFGRAGVGKIIGGMNAYDGDFTALCAPEALPERIAFCSYFNEYAFVYDDTTVDAVQPTNPILEDAILTRALGIKKAKELTRPGDTQTKKQLLAKIWALLQEIDPDYLGRCHAKFIEWYETAKLMRDKHFTNLDAYLLNRALDCGAKLVNPS
;
A
#
# COMPACT_ATOMS: atom_id res chain seq x y z
N MET A 1 21.87 25.38 -49.80
CA MET A 1 21.51 26.24 -48.66
C MET A 1 20.83 25.33 -47.67
N ASP A 2 21.65 24.74 -46.81
CA ASP A 2 21.21 24.07 -45.59
C ASP A 2 20.88 25.13 -44.56
N ILE A 3 19.79 24.94 -43.81
CA ILE A 3 19.77 25.35 -42.40
C ILE A 3 19.04 24.27 -41.63
N ASN A 4 19.78 23.73 -40.68
CA ASN A 4 19.48 22.64 -39.76
C ASN A 4 19.18 23.31 -38.42
N GLU A 5 17.99 23.11 -37.84
CA GLU A 5 17.65 23.45 -36.46
C GLU A 5 16.70 22.34 -35.98
N GLY A 6 17.06 21.41 -35.09
CA GLY A 6 17.86 21.56 -33.89
C GLY A 6 16.97 21.96 -32.71
N CYS A 7 15.95 21.15 -32.38
CA CYS A 7 15.16 21.34 -31.15
C CYS A 7 15.73 20.47 -30.03
N ASP A 8 16.94 20.81 -29.60
CA ASP A 8 17.44 20.46 -28.27
C ASP A 8 16.95 21.55 -27.32
N SER A 9 15.83 21.31 -26.61
CA SER A 9 15.49 22.10 -25.43
C SER A 9 16.09 21.41 -24.21
N LEU A 10 17.39 21.62 -24.01
CA LEU A 10 18.07 21.38 -22.74
C LEU A 10 17.45 22.33 -21.71
N GLU A 11 16.83 21.78 -20.66
CA GLU A 11 16.45 22.53 -19.47
C GLU A 11 17.72 23.08 -18.80
N GLN A 12 18.04 24.35 -19.08
CA GLN A 12 19.00 25.12 -18.29
C GLN A 12 18.29 25.65 -17.04
N GLY A 13 18.54 25.04 -15.88
CA GLY A 13 18.10 25.64 -14.62
C GLY A 13 17.97 24.76 -13.37
N ALA A 14 18.59 23.58 -13.29
CA ALA A 14 18.56 22.77 -12.06
C ALA A 14 19.96 22.63 -11.43
N GLU A 15 20.03 22.96 -10.13
CA GLU A 15 21.19 22.87 -9.24
C GLU A 15 21.96 21.52 -9.31
N PRO A 16 23.28 21.48 -9.07
CA PRO A 16 24.13 20.30 -9.33
C PRO A 16 23.99 19.13 -8.34
N ASN A 17 23.00 19.14 -7.44
CA ASN A 17 22.88 18.17 -6.33
C ASN A 17 21.57 17.38 -6.33
N ALA A 18 20.94 17.17 -7.48
CA ALA A 18 19.83 16.22 -7.56
C ALA A 18 20.38 14.79 -7.39
N ILE A 19 20.07 14.14 -6.26
CA ILE A 19 20.37 12.72 -6.05
C ILE A 19 19.72 11.95 -7.21
N PRO A 20 20.48 11.16 -7.98
CA PRO A 20 19.93 10.44 -9.12
C PRO A 20 18.90 9.41 -8.65
N PHE A 21 17.82 9.24 -9.42
CA PHE A 21 16.89 8.13 -9.24
C PHE A 21 17.56 6.83 -9.68
N LEU A 22 17.89 5.95 -8.73
CA LEU A 22 18.65 4.73 -8.98
C LEU A 22 17.73 3.53 -9.20
N HIS A 23 16.63 3.47 -8.45
CA HIS A 23 15.81 2.28 -8.32
C HIS A 23 14.45 2.39 -9.03
N SER A 24 14.15 3.52 -9.66
CA SER A 24 12.90 3.73 -10.39
C SER A 24 13.05 4.26 -11.82
N GLU A 25 11.99 4.11 -12.58
CA GLU A 25 11.79 4.69 -13.90
C GLU A 25 10.55 5.61 -13.90
N PRO A 26 10.46 6.60 -14.81
CA PRO A 26 9.21 7.33 -15.00
C PRO A 26 8.06 6.36 -15.24
N ALA A 27 6.97 6.51 -14.49
CA ALA A 27 5.79 5.69 -14.70
C ALA A 27 5.21 6.02 -16.10
N PRO A 28 4.76 5.01 -16.85
CA PRO A 28 4.14 5.24 -18.14
C PRO A 28 2.89 6.09 -17.94
N LEU A 29 2.77 7.17 -18.71
CA LEU A 29 1.51 7.91 -18.82
C LEU A 29 0.65 7.15 -19.82
N ASP A 30 -0.57 6.83 -19.42
CA ASP A 30 -1.51 6.18 -20.33
C ASP A 30 -2.01 7.19 -21.39
N ASP A 31 -1.61 6.94 -22.64
CA ASP A 31 -2.02 7.71 -23.81
C ASP A 31 -3.53 7.61 -24.08
N VAL A 32 -4.20 6.54 -23.61
CA VAL A 32 -5.63 6.29 -23.83
C VAL A 32 -6.49 7.14 -22.90
N THR A 33 -6.16 7.22 -21.61
CA THR A 33 -6.87 8.08 -20.65
C THR A 33 -6.44 9.55 -20.71
N LYS A 34 -5.40 9.87 -21.51
CA LYS A 34 -4.78 11.21 -21.56
C LYS A 34 -4.52 11.73 -20.16
N SER A 35 -3.93 10.90 -19.29
CA SER A 35 -3.87 11.14 -17.85
C SER A 35 -3.39 12.57 -17.53
N HIS A 36 -4.34 13.46 -17.27
CA HIS A 36 -4.09 14.84 -16.85
C HIS A 36 -3.84 14.78 -15.37
N LEU A 37 -2.63 14.39 -15.02
CA LEU A 37 -2.19 14.36 -13.65
C LEU A 37 -2.29 15.77 -13.05
N LEU A 38 -2.93 15.88 -11.89
CA LEU A 38 -2.88 17.11 -11.09
C LEU A 38 -1.49 17.35 -10.48
N THR A 39 -0.59 16.36 -10.56
CA THR A 39 0.76 16.47 -10.04
C THR A 39 1.65 17.33 -10.94
N ARG A 40 2.47 18.16 -10.29
CA ARG A 40 3.55 18.92 -10.94
C ARG A 40 4.85 18.14 -11.02
N PHE A 41 4.84 16.89 -10.57
CA PHE A 41 5.99 15.99 -10.53
C PHE A 41 5.75 14.79 -11.45
N GLN A 42 6.80 14.32 -12.12
CA GLN A 42 6.78 13.09 -12.90
C GLN A 42 6.60 11.88 -11.97
N PRO A 43 5.47 11.13 -12.04
CA PRO A 43 5.34 9.90 -11.28
C PRO A 43 6.39 8.88 -11.72
N ARG A 44 6.79 8.02 -10.78
CA ARG A 44 7.82 7.00 -10.99
C ARG A 44 7.33 5.66 -10.46
N ARG A 45 7.87 4.59 -11.03
CA ARG A 45 7.62 3.21 -10.64
C ARG A 45 8.94 2.53 -10.32
N SER A 46 8.98 1.76 -9.23
CA SER A 46 10.16 0.96 -8.90
C SER A 46 10.48 -0.05 -10.00
N LYS A 47 11.77 -0.21 -10.31
CA LYS A 47 12.30 -1.27 -11.18
C LYS A 47 12.10 -2.67 -10.56
N TYR A 48 11.80 -2.73 -9.26
CA TYR A 48 11.59 -3.96 -8.50
C TYR A 48 10.11 -4.24 -8.23
N SER A 49 9.21 -3.71 -9.06
CA SER A 49 7.76 -3.88 -8.89
C SER A 49 7.31 -5.35 -8.86
N SER A 50 8.00 -6.27 -9.55
CA SER A 50 7.68 -7.70 -9.45
C SER A 50 7.94 -8.27 -8.06
N VAL A 51 9.08 -7.90 -7.45
CA VAL A 51 9.45 -8.31 -6.08
C VAL A 51 8.46 -7.75 -5.06
N SER A 52 8.07 -6.49 -5.24
CA SER A 52 7.03 -5.79 -4.48
C SER A 52 5.70 -6.54 -4.56
N HIS A 53 5.26 -6.88 -5.77
CA HIS A 53 4.01 -7.59 -6.03
C HIS A 53 4.00 -9.02 -5.48
N ASP A 54 5.08 -9.77 -5.65
CA ASP A 54 5.22 -11.14 -5.12
C ASP A 54 5.09 -11.16 -3.59
N ALA A 55 5.63 -10.15 -2.90
CA ALA A 55 5.52 -10.02 -1.45
C ALA A 55 4.08 -9.70 -0.99
N CYS A 56 3.33 -8.89 -1.76
CA CYS A 56 1.89 -8.70 -1.50
C CYS A 56 1.11 -10.02 -1.72
N ILE A 57 1.42 -10.79 -2.77
CA ILE A 57 0.82 -12.11 -2.99
C ILE A 57 1.14 -13.04 -1.82
N GLU A 58 2.38 -13.07 -1.35
CA GLU A 58 2.79 -13.86 -0.18
C GLU A 58 1.99 -13.49 1.06
N CYS A 59 1.78 -12.20 1.31
CA CYS A 59 0.94 -11.73 2.42
C CYS A 59 -0.48 -12.30 2.34
N HIS A 60 -1.08 -12.31 1.14
CA HIS A 60 -2.39 -12.93 0.94
C HIS A 60 -2.38 -14.45 1.14
N VAL A 61 -1.33 -15.14 0.69
CA VAL A 61 -1.19 -16.58 0.91
C VAL A 61 -1.10 -16.89 2.41
N ASP A 62 -0.38 -16.08 3.18
CA ASP A 62 -0.24 -16.27 4.62
C ASP A 62 -1.54 -15.95 5.38
N LEU A 63 -2.29 -14.93 4.93
CA LEU A 63 -3.55 -14.53 5.54
C LEU A 63 -4.72 -15.48 5.19
N PHE A 64 -4.78 -15.96 3.96
CA PHE A 64 -5.98 -16.58 3.39
C PHE A 64 -5.73 -17.90 2.65
N GLY A 65 -4.48 -18.35 2.56
CA GLY A 65 -4.06 -19.48 1.73
C GLY A 65 -4.00 -19.11 0.25
N ARG A 66 -3.40 -20.01 -0.55
CA ARG A 66 -3.22 -19.81 -2.01
C ARG A 66 -4.51 -19.52 -2.78
N ALA A 67 -5.62 -20.13 -2.37
CA ALA A 67 -6.92 -19.90 -3.01
C ALA A 67 -7.57 -18.56 -2.61
N GLY A 68 -7.02 -17.86 -1.62
CA GLY A 68 -7.51 -16.59 -1.10
C GLY A 68 -6.71 -15.36 -1.57
N VAL A 69 -5.81 -15.51 -2.53
CA VAL A 69 -5.14 -14.36 -3.15
C VAL A 69 -6.18 -13.47 -3.85
N GLY A 70 -6.12 -12.17 -3.59
CA GLY A 70 -7.12 -11.19 -4.08
C GLY A 70 -8.50 -11.25 -3.39
N LYS A 71 -8.64 -12.00 -2.29
CA LYS A 71 -9.90 -12.08 -1.52
C LYS A 71 -10.35 -10.73 -0.94
N ILE A 72 -9.40 -9.87 -0.59
CA ILE A 72 -9.60 -8.49 -0.12
C ILE A 72 -8.76 -7.59 -1.03
N ILE A 73 -9.20 -6.35 -1.25
CA ILE A 73 -8.42 -5.37 -2.01
C ILE A 73 -7.44 -4.72 -1.05
N GLY A 74 -6.14 -4.90 -1.28
CA GLY A 74 -5.08 -4.20 -0.55
C GLY A 74 -4.34 -3.23 -1.48
N GLY A 75 -3.00 -3.26 -1.42
CA GLY A 75 -2.12 -2.45 -2.24
C GLY A 75 -1.76 -3.07 -3.60
N MET A 76 -2.13 -4.33 -3.87
CA MET A 76 -1.84 -4.99 -5.15
C MET A 76 -2.51 -4.31 -6.35
N ASN A 77 -1.71 -3.98 -7.37
CA ASN A 77 -2.19 -3.64 -8.71
C ASN A 77 -1.23 -4.22 -9.75
N ALA A 78 -1.72 -5.20 -10.52
CA ALA A 78 -0.94 -5.93 -11.51
C ALA A 78 -0.73 -5.17 -12.83
N TYR A 79 -1.44 -4.05 -13.03
CA TYR A 79 -1.38 -3.26 -14.26
C TYR A 79 -0.32 -2.15 -14.15
N ASP A 80 -0.47 -1.26 -13.17
CA ASP A 80 0.42 -0.09 -13.03
C ASP A 80 1.58 -0.33 -12.05
N GLY A 81 1.47 -1.32 -11.17
CA GLY A 81 2.37 -1.58 -10.05
C GLY A 81 1.64 -1.42 -8.72
N ASP A 82 2.04 -2.21 -7.71
CA ASP A 82 1.44 -2.13 -6.38
C ASP A 82 1.77 -0.79 -5.68
N PHE A 83 1.02 -0.52 -4.61
CA PHE A 83 1.12 0.71 -3.83
C PHE A 83 2.57 1.05 -3.43
N THR A 84 3.34 0.07 -2.96
CA THR A 84 4.71 0.33 -2.48
C THR A 84 5.64 0.66 -3.65
N ALA A 85 5.52 -0.06 -4.77
CA ALA A 85 6.30 0.21 -5.97
C ALA A 85 6.04 1.61 -6.57
N LEU A 86 4.86 2.18 -6.35
CA LEU A 86 4.47 3.51 -6.83
C LEU A 86 4.70 4.64 -5.82
N CYS A 87 4.47 4.40 -4.53
CA CYS A 87 4.60 5.42 -3.49
C CYS A 87 6.00 5.49 -2.88
N ALA A 88 6.78 4.41 -2.94
CA ALA A 88 8.18 4.36 -2.53
C ALA A 88 9.06 3.81 -3.68
N PRO A 89 9.07 4.48 -4.86
CA PRO A 89 9.69 3.94 -6.06
C PRO A 89 11.22 3.80 -5.94
N GLU A 90 11.84 4.59 -5.06
CA GLU A 90 13.28 4.52 -4.72
C GLU A 90 13.58 3.62 -3.50
N ALA A 91 12.63 2.78 -3.06
CA ALA A 91 12.89 1.81 -2.01
C ALA A 91 14.08 0.92 -2.39
N LEU A 92 14.92 0.63 -1.39
CA LEU A 92 16.09 -0.22 -1.58
C LEU A 92 15.66 -1.62 -2.06
N PRO A 93 16.38 -2.23 -3.02
CA PRO A 93 16.04 -3.53 -3.60
C PRO A 93 15.83 -4.62 -2.54
N GLU A 94 16.67 -4.63 -1.51
CA GLU A 94 16.65 -5.60 -0.41
C GLU A 94 15.55 -5.32 0.64
N ARG A 95 14.85 -4.17 0.55
CA ARG A 95 13.81 -3.77 1.51
C ARG A 95 12.41 -3.72 0.92
N ILE A 96 12.28 -3.56 -0.39
CA ILE A 96 10.98 -3.34 -1.04
C ILE A 96 10.01 -4.51 -0.80
N ALA A 97 10.49 -5.75 -0.79
CA ALA A 97 9.67 -6.93 -0.48
C ALA A 97 9.04 -6.81 0.92
N PHE A 98 9.85 -6.52 1.94
CA PHE A 98 9.38 -6.34 3.31
C PHE A 98 8.37 -5.19 3.41
N CYS A 99 8.69 -4.03 2.84
CA CYS A 99 7.79 -2.86 2.86
C CYS A 99 6.43 -3.20 2.23
N SER A 100 6.43 -3.95 1.13
CA SER A 100 5.22 -4.33 0.40
C SER A 100 4.39 -5.33 1.18
N TYR A 101 5.02 -6.37 1.74
CA TYR A 101 4.36 -7.32 2.62
C TYR A 101 3.71 -6.62 3.81
N PHE A 102 4.45 -5.71 4.46
CA PHE A 102 3.97 -4.96 5.63
C PHE A 102 2.82 -4.01 5.30
N ASN A 103 2.92 -3.26 4.20
CA ASN A 103 1.85 -2.38 3.72
C ASN A 103 0.60 -3.17 3.35
N GLU A 104 0.76 -4.30 2.65
CA GLU A 104 -0.38 -5.17 2.30
C GLU A 104 -1.08 -5.70 3.56
N TYR A 105 -0.30 -6.14 4.55
CA TYR A 105 -0.84 -6.54 5.84
C TYR A 105 -1.59 -5.38 6.52
N ALA A 106 -1.04 -4.16 6.49
CA ALA A 106 -1.67 -2.98 7.08
C ALA A 106 -3.02 -2.64 6.41
N PHE A 107 -3.09 -2.66 5.07
CA PHE A 107 -4.35 -2.45 4.34
C PHE A 107 -5.41 -3.49 4.73
N VAL A 108 -5.05 -4.77 4.70
CA VAL A 108 -5.99 -5.84 5.05
C VAL A 108 -6.39 -5.77 6.54
N TYR A 109 -5.47 -5.36 7.41
CA TYR A 109 -5.76 -5.17 8.82
C TYR A 109 -6.75 -4.03 9.04
N ASP A 110 -6.55 -2.89 8.38
CA ASP A 110 -7.43 -1.72 8.41
C ASP A 110 -8.86 -2.12 8.02
N ASP A 111 -9.04 -2.71 6.84
CA ASP A 111 -10.34 -3.19 6.33
C ASP A 111 -11.03 -4.20 7.26
N THR A 112 -10.27 -5.15 7.82
CA THR A 112 -10.86 -6.27 8.58
C THR A 112 -10.99 -6.02 10.07
N THR A 113 -10.44 -4.93 10.61
CA THR A 113 -10.45 -4.68 12.06
C THR A 113 -10.80 -3.25 12.44
N VAL A 114 -10.29 -2.26 11.71
CA VAL A 114 -10.50 -0.83 12.02
C VAL A 114 -11.77 -0.36 11.33
N ASP A 115 -11.90 -0.61 10.03
CA ASP A 115 -13.03 -0.20 9.17
C ASP A 115 -14.10 -1.26 9.00
N ALA A 116 -14.03 -2.36 9.77
CA ALA A 116 -15.10 -3.34 9.87
C ALA A 116 -16.34 -2.72 10.54
N VAL A 117 -17.05 -1.86 9.81
CA VAL A 117 -18.48 -1.61 9.99
C VAL A 117 -19.14 -2.98 10.13
N GLN A 118 -20.05 -3.11 11.10
CA GLN A 118 -20.80 -4.36 11.29
C GLN A 118 -21.24 -4.94 9.94
N PRO A 119 -21.16 -6.27 9.75
CA PRO A 119 -21.36 -6.89 8.45
C PRO A 119 -22.82 -6.74 8.02
N THR A 120 -23.15 -5.63 7.35
CA THR A 120 -24.05 -5.70 6.20
C THR A 120 -23.13 -6.16 5.08
N ASN A 121 -23.12 -7.48 4.89
CA ASN A 121 -22.15 -8.16 4.06
C ASN A 121 -22.79 -8.29 2.67
N PRO A 122 -22.50 -7.38 1.71
CA PRO A 122 -23.22 -7.33 0.45
C PRO A 122 -23.12 -8.63 -0.34
N ILE A 123 -22.09 -9.46 -0.10
CA ILE A 123 -21.93 -10.78 -0.72
C ILE A 123 -22.96 -11.80 -0.20
N LEU A 124 -23.35 -11.72 1.07
CA LEU A 124 -24.40 -12.55 1.67
C LEU A 124 -25.81 -12.00 1.40
N GLU A 125 -25.93 -10.69 1.17
CA GLU A 125 -27.18 -10.03 0.80
C GLU A 125 -27.48 -10.12 -0.70
N ASP A 126 -26.47 -10.32 -1.54
CA ASP A 126 -26.62 -10.59 -2.97
C ASP A 126 -27.02 -12.05 -3.20
N ALA A 127 -28.32 -12.25 -3.39
CA ALA A 127 -28.93 -13.55 -3.64
C ALA A 127 -28.42 -14.21 -4.94
N ILE A 128 -27.92 -13.43 -5.91
CA ILE A 128 -27.41 -13.94 -7.19
C ILE A 128 -26.00 -14.51 -6.98
N LEU A 129 -25.13 -13.75 -6.31
CA LEU A 129 -23.76 -14.16 -5.98
C LEU A 129 -23.73 -15.34 -4.99
N THR A 130 -24.58 -15.32 -3.96
CA THR A 130 -24.70 -16.44 -3.00
C THR A 130 -25.19 -17.72 -3.67
N ARG A 131 -26.10 -17.61 -4.64
CA ARG A 131 -26.62 -18.76 -5.41
C ARG A 131 -25.58 -19.30 -6.39
N ALA A 132 -24.76 -18.45 -6.99
CA ALA A 132 -23.72 -18.85 -7.93
C ALA A 132 -22.50 -19.51 -7.24
N LEU A 133 -22.08 -18.98 -6.09
CA LEU A 133 -20.90 -19.47 -5.35
C LEU A 133 -21.22 -20.62 -4.38
N GLY A 134 -22.48 -20.71 -3.93
CA GLY A 134 -22.92 -21.61 -2.88
C GLY A 134 -22.55 -21.10 -1.49
N ILE A 135 -23.44 -21.35 -0.52
CA ILE A 135 -23.38 -20.80 0.86
C ILE A 135 -22.04 -21.11 1.56
N LYS A 136 -21.45 -22.29 1.33
CA LYS A 136 -20.16 -22.67 1.93
C LYS A 136 -19.01 -21.81 1.42
N LYS A 137 -18.91 -21.62 0.10
CA LYS A 137 -17.83 -20.86 -0.54
C LYS A 137 -17.95 -19.37 -0.26
N ALA A 138 -19.18 -18.84 -0.22
CA ALA A 138 -19.46 -17.49 0.24
C ALA A 138 -19.03 -17.28 1.70
N LYS A 139 -19.33 -18.23 2.61
CA LYS A 139 -18.90 -18.16 4.01
C LYS A 139 -17.38 -18.21 4.19
N GLU A 140 -16.69 -19.05 3.41
CA GLU A 140 -15.22 -19.12 3.40
C GLU A 140 -14.58 -17.82 2.89
N LEU A 141 -15.19 -17.17 1.90
CA LEU A 141 -14.80 -15.85 1.40
C LEU A 141 -15.08 -14.72 2.41
N THR A 142 -15.98 -14.92 3.38
CA THR A 142 -16.28 -13.90 4.40
C THR A 142 -15.58 -14.11 5.73
N ARG A 143 -14.80 -15.18 5.91
CA ARG A 143 -14.08 -15.42 7.17
C ARG A 143 -12.82 -14.54 7.19
N PRO A 144 -12.74 -13.47 8.00
CA PRO A 144 -11.48 -12.77 8.21
C PRO A 144 -10.48 -13.73 8.85
N GLY A 145 -9.19 -13.54 8.57
CA GLY A 145 -8.12 -14.36 9.14
C GLY A 145 -8.26 -14.46 10.67
N ASP A 146 -8.08 -15.66 11.21
CA ASP A 146 -8.18 -15.93 12.64
C ASP A 146 -7.25 -14.98 13.43
N THR A 147 -7.67 -14.53 14.61
CA THR A 147 -6.86 -13.69 15.50
C THR A 147 -5.47 -14.29 15.75
N GLN A 148 -5.39 -15.63 15.76
CA GLN A 148 -4.12 -16.34 15.88
C GLN A 148 -3.22 -16.15 14.65
N THR A 149 -3.77 -16.23 13.44
CA THR A 149 -3.06 -15.97 12.18
C THR A 149 -2.51 -14.55 12.17
N LYS A 150 -3.32 -13.54 12.55
CA LYS A 150 -2.87 -12.14 12.62
C LYS A 150 -1.67 -11.94 13.55
N LYS A 151 -1.68 -12.58 14.73
CA LYS A 151 -0.54 -12.54 15.67
C LYS A 151 0.71 -13.19 15.11
N GLN A 152 0.57 -14.33 14.43
CA GLN A 152 1.70 -15.02 13.79
C GLN A 152 2.31 -14.17 12.68
N LEU A 153 1.49 -13.50 11.88
CA LEU A 153 1.98 -12.62 10.81
C LEU A 153 2.67 -11.38 11.35
N LEU A 154 2.15 -10.76 12.42
CA LEU A 154 2.87 -9.68 13.09
C LEU A 154 4.23 -10.16 13.64
N ALA A 155 4.29 -11.36 14.23
CA ALA A 155 5.55 -11.93 14.67
C ALA A 155 6.53 -12.16 13.50
N LYS A 156 6.04 -12.64 12.34
CA LYS A 156 6.82 -12.76 11.10
C LYS A 156 7.36 -11.40 10.64
N ILE A 157 6.51 -10.37 10.58
CA ILE A 157 6.91 -9.01 10.21
C ILE A 157 8.06 -8.51 11.10
N TRP A 158 7.92 -8.64 12.42
CA TRP A 158 8.95 -8.16 13.34
C TRP A 158 10.23 -8.97 13.29
N ALA A 159 10.14 -10.30 13.07
CA ALA A 159 11.32 -11.14 12.86
C ALA A 159 12.07 -10.75 11.57
N LEU A 160 11.35 -10.56 10.45
CA LEU A 160 11.96 -10.11 9.20
C LEU A 160 12.60 -8.74 9.33
N LEU A 161 11.95 -7.79 10.02
CA LEU A 161 12.54 -6.47 10.22
C LEU A 161 13.78 -6.51 11.11
N GLN A 162 13.79 -7.35 12.15
CA GLN A 162 14.97 -7.57 12.99
C GLN A 162 16.16 -8.13 12.21
N GLU A 163 15.91 -8.95 11.19
CA GLU A 163 16.94 -9.51 10.31
C GLU A 163 17.46 -8.50 9.28
N ILE A 164 16.57 -7.68 8.70
CA ILE A 164 16.91 -6.74 7.63
C ILE A 164 17.49 -5.43 8.18
N ASP A 165 16.88 -4.86 9.21
CA ASP A 165 17.26 -3.57 9.78
C ASP A 165 16.95 -3.51 11.30
N PRO A 166 17.81 -4.10 12.14
CA PRO A 166 17.61 -4.14 13.59
C PRO A 166 17.58 -2.75 14.22
N ASP A 167 18.33 -1.80 13.67
CA ASP A 167 18.40 -0.42 14.17
C ASP A 167 17.10 0.36 13.91
N TYR A 168 16.37 -0.03 12.87
CA TYR A 168 15.10 0.59 12.51
C TYR A 168 13.89 -0.06 13.20
N LEU A 169 14.00 -1.30 13.67
CA LEU A 169 12.91 -2.07 14.30
C LEU A 169 12.18 -1.27 15.38
N GLY A 170 12.93 -0.68 16.33
CA GLY A 170 12.34 0.06 17.44
C GLY A 170 11.48 1.24 16.98
N ARG A 171 11.93 1.96 15.94
CA ARG A 171 11.18 3.09 15.37
C ARG A 171 9.92 2.62 14.66
N CYS A 172 10.03 1.60 13.81
CA CYS A 172 8.90 1.05 13.07
C CYS A 172 7.81 0.52 14.03
N HIS A 173 8.21 -0.24 15.05
CA HIS A 173 7.28 -0.79 16.03
C HIS A 173 6.55 0.31 16.83
N ALA A 174 7.28 1.34 17.28
CA ALA A 174 6.67 2.48 17.98
C ALA A 174 5.64 3.22 17.10
N LYS A 175 5.95 3.41 15.80
CA LYS A 175 5.05 4.06 14.85
C LYS A 175 3.82 3.21 14.53
N PHE A 176 3.98 1.90 14.44
CA PHE A 176 2.86 0.98 14.25
C PHE A 176 1.89 1.02 15.45
N ILE A 177 2.41 1.05 16.68
CA ILE A 177 1.58 1.21 17.89
C ILE A 177 0.88 2.58 17.90
N GLU A 178 1.60 3.66 17.58
CA GLU A 178 1.02 5.02 17.48
C GLU A 178 -0.16 5.05 16.50
N TRP A 179 0.02 4.48 15.30
CA TRP A 179 -1.03 4.36 14.30
C TRP A 179 -2.23 3.56 14.82
N TYR A 180 -1.98 2.36 15.35
CA TYR A 180 -3.03 1.46 15.81
C TYR A 180 -3.90 2.07 16.92
N GLU A 181 -3.28 2.70 17.92
CA GLU A 181 -4.03 3.34 19.01
C GLU A 181 -4.75 4.61 18.54
N THR A 182 -4.16 5.36 17.59
CA THR A 182 -4.82 6.54 17.02
C THR A 182 -6.05 6.16 16.21
N ALA A 183 -5.97 5.12 15.36
CA ALA A 183 -7.08 4.65 14.54
C ALA A 183 -8.30 4.27 15.39
N LYS A 184 -8.10 3.59 16.54
CA LYS A 184 -9.18 3.28 17.49
C LYS A 184 -9.88 4.50 18.05
N LEU A 185 -9.14 5.56 18.38
CA LEU A 185 -9.68 6.79 18.97
C LEU A 185 -10.44 7.64 17.94
N MET A 186 -10.12 7.43 16.66
CA MET A 186 -10.56 8.27 15.55
C MET A 186 -11.88 7.81 14.92
N ARG A 187 -12.16 6.51 14.98
CA ARG A 187 -13.30 5.87 14.32
C ARG A 187 -14.66 6.53 14.60
N ASP A 188 -14.91 6.90 15.86
CA ASP A 188 -16.21 7.45 16.28
C ASP A 188 -16.19 8.98 16.46
N LYS A 189 -15.06 9.62 16.10
CA LYS A 189 -14.85 11.04 16.35
C LYS A 189 -15.55 11.88 15.31
N HIS A 190 -16.41 12.79 15.77
CA HIS A 190 -17.08 13.77 14.91
C HIS A 190 -16.25 15.05 14.86
N PHE A 191 -16.02 15.55 13.64
CA PHE A 191 -15.28 16.79 13.41
C PHE A 191 -16.23 17.91 13.00
N THR A 192 -16.04 19.09 13.59
CA THR A 192 -16.85 20.28 13.30
C THR A 192 -16.29 21.13 12.17
N ASN A 193 -15.05 20.87 11.74
CA ASN A 193 -14.38 21.58 10.65
C ASN A 193 -13.31 20.71 9.99
N LEU A 194 -12.91 21.11 8.78
CA LEU A 194 -11.98 20.37 7.93
C LEU A 194 -10.56 20.34 8.50
N ASP A 195 -10.08 21.42 9.11
CA ASP A 195 -8.71 21.48 9.66
C ASP A 195 -8.51 20.47 10.79
N ALA A 196 -9.50 20.39 11.70
CA ALA A 196 -9.51 19.41 12.77
C ALA A 196 -9.58 17.98 12.20
N TYR A 197 -10.37 17.74 11.15
CA TYR A 197 -10.41 16.45 10.48
C TYR A 197 -9.05 16.09 9.87
N LEU A 198 -8.46 16.97 9.06
CA LEU A 198 -7.22 16.70 8.33
C LEU A 198 -6.02 16.45 9.25
N LEU A 199 -5.89 17.22 10.34
CA LEU A 199 -4.81 17.02 11.32
C LEU A 199 -4.85 15.61 11.92
N ASN A 200 -6.04 15.10 12.18
CA ASN A 200 -6.20 13.78 12.75
C ASN A 200 -6.15 12.68 11.66
N ARG A 201 -6.72 12.94 10.47
CA ARG A 201 -6.71 11.99 9.35
C ARG A 201 -5.31 11.69 8.84
N ALA A 202 -4.38 12.64 8.93
CA ALA A 202 -2.97 12.41 8.60
C ALA A 202 -2.29 11.35 9.49
N LEU A 203 -2.73 11.21 10.74
CA LEU A 203 -2.23 10.17 11.65
C LEU A 203 -2.92 8.83 11.38
N ASP A 204 -4.25 8.88 11.20
CA ASP A 204 -5.12 7.74 10.93
C ASP A 204 -4.78 7.03 9.60
N CYS A 205 -4.45 7.77 8.55
CA CYS A 205 -4.02 7.19 7.26
C CYS A 205 -2.58 6.62 7.28
N GLY A 206 -1.93 6.59 8.45
CA GLY A 206 -0.60 6.01 8.58
C GLY A 206 0.51 6.81 7.90
N ALA A 207 0.33 8.12 7.63
CA ALA A 207 1.36 8.91 6.94
C ALA A 207 2.74 8.87 7.64
N LYS A 208 2.74 8.79 8.98
CA LYS A 208 3.96 8.64 9.80
C LYS A 208 4.58 7.23 9.77
N LEU A 209 3.83 6.22 9.36
CA LEU A 209 4.31 4.85 9.18
C LEU A 209 5.09 4.73 7.85
N VAL A 210 4.62 5.44 6.82
CA VAL A 210 5.20 5.45 5.47
C VAL A 210 6.40 6.42 5.36
N ASN A 211 6.45 7.48 6.17
CA ASN A 211 7.58 8.41 6.23
C ASN A 211 7.95 8.78 7.69
N PRO A 212 8.76 7.95 8.37
CA PRO A 212 9.24 8.26 9.70
C PRO A 212 10.52 9.07 9.61
N SER A 213 10.35 10.38 9.43
CA SER A 213 11.38 11.38 9.73
C SER A 213 11.74 11.39 11.22
#